data_AF-A0AA36BCG7-F1
#
_entry.id   AF-A0AA36BCG7-F1
#
_cell.length_a   1.000
_cell.length_b   1.000
_cell.length_c   1.000
_cell.angle_alpha   90.00
_cell.angle_beta   90.00
_cell.angle_gamma   90.00
#
_symmetry.space_group_name_H-M   'P 1'
#
loop_
_entity.id
_entity.type
_entity.pdbx_description
1 polymer ?
#
loop_
_entity_poly.entity_id
_entity_poly.type
_entity_poly.pdbx_seq_one_letter_code
_entity_poly.pdbx_strand_id
1 'polypeptide(L)'
;MLGTVYENMDIIHGDILKFDMERLFPEELKTPWASKPPPIHIIGNLPFNVSTPLIIRWLRDISYQRGAWSYGRTRLTLTFQKEVAQRMVAPIASDERCRLSMMCQHLCNVKLNFIIPGKVFVPAPEVDVGVVSFVPLIEPKIKLPFELVEKVMRHVFHHRNKKCRYGIRTLFPKEHWYFAEEILEKSAINPIVPSYKLSMEELDKICHAYNDICKTVPGIISYDYRATPVERIVKEQEITSLILAQDHI
;
A
#
# COMPACT_ATOMS: atom_id res chain seq x y z
N MET A 1 35.35 -14.42 -5.12
CA MET A 1 34.82 -13.27 -4.38
C MET A 1 35.37 -13.40 -2.97
N LEU A 2 36.37 -12.60 -2.58
CA LEU A 2 37.04 -12.72 -1.29
C LEU A 2 36.28 -11.87 -0.26
N GLY A 3 35.37 -12.51 0.48
CA GLY A 3 34.71 -11.91 1.64
C GLY A 3 35.48 -12.25 2.91
N THR A 4 35.80 -11.24 3.70
CA THR A 4 36.29 -11.44 5.08
C THR A 4 35.11 -11.95 5.91
N VAL A 5 35.14 -13.22 6.29
CA VAL A 5 34.11 -13.83 7.14
C VAL A 5 34.37 -13.37 8.58
N TYR A 6 33.54 -12.46 9.08
CA TYR A 6 33.31 -12.37 10.52
C TYR A 6 32.36 -13.52 10.86
N GLU A 7 32.63 -14.34 11.89
CA GLU A 7 31.94 -15.62 12.14
C GLU A 7 30.40 -15.57 12.16
N ASN A 8 29.80 -14.38 12.33
CA ASN A 8 28.34 -14.17 12.37
C ASN A 8 27.86 -12.99 11.49
N MET A 9 28.64 -12.56 10.48
CA MET A 9 28.24 -11.44 9.62
C MET A 9 28.63 -11.66 8.17
N ASP A 10 27.61 -11.75 7.33
CA ASP A 10 27.73 -11.72 5.87
C ASP A 10 27.56 -10.29 5.36
N ILE A 11 28.52 -9.82 4.56
CA ILE A 11 28.46 -8.51 3.91
C ILE A 11 28.16 -8.72 2.44
N ILE A 12 27.03 -8.19 1.98
CA ILE A 12 26.61 -8.26 0.59
C ILE A 12 26.65 -6.85 0.00
N HIS A 13 27.50 -6.64 -1.00
CA HIS A 13 27.53 -5.38 -1.75
C HIS A 13 26.47 -5.40 -2.85
N GLY A 14 25.43 -4.58 -2.72
CA GLY A 14 24.34 -4.51 -3.69
C GLY A 14 23.33 -3.42 -3.40
N ASP A 15 22.31 -3.33 -4.26
CA ASP A 15 21.21 -2.38 -4.14
C ASP A 15 19.99 -3.08 -3.53
N ILE A 16 19.57 -2.67 -2.32
CA ILE A 16 18.41 -3.24 -1.62
C ILE A 16 17.10 -3.09 -2.41
N LEU A 17 17.01 -2.09 -3.30
CA LEU A 17 15.86 -1.91 -4.19
C LEU A 17 15.81 -2.95 -5.32
N LYS A 18 16.83 -3.79 -5.47
CA LYS A 18 16.91 -4.84 -6.50
C LYS A 18 17.27 -6.20 -5.92
N PHE A 19 17.77 -6.22 -4.70
CA PHE A 19 18.22 -7.41 -4.01
C PHE A 19 17.07 -8.40 -3.78
N ASP A 20 17.33 -9.66 -4.10
CA ASP A 20 16.39 -10.75 -3.87
C ASP A 20 16.68 -11.38 -2.50
N MET A 21 15.67 -11.37 -1.63
CA MET A 21 15.75 -11.91 -0.28
C MET A 21 15.11 -13.30 -0.15
N GLU A 22 14.58 -13.87 -1.24
CA GLU A 22 13.78 -15.11 -1.19
C GLU A 22 14.57 -16.35 -0.79
N ARG A 23 15.90 -16.33 -1.00
CA ARG A 23 16.83 -17.44 -0.68
C ARG A 23 18.00 -16.99 0.20
N LEU A 24 17.79 -15.94 0.99
CA LEU A 24 18.85 -15.37 1.82
C LEU A 24 19.19 -16.26 3.04
N PHE A 25 18.19 -16.98 3.57
CA PHE A 25 18.32 -17.81 4.76
C PHE A 25 17.96 -19.27 4.49
N PRO A 26 18.41 -20.22 5.34
CA PRO A 26 18.02 -21.62 5.25
C PRO A 26 16.51 -21.84 5.36
N GLU A 27 15.99 -22.83 4.65
CA GLU A 27 14.55 -23.14 4.58
C GLU A 27 13.96 -23.56 5.93
N GLU A 28 14.79 -24.06 6.86
CA GLU A 28 14.38 -24.49 8.19
C GLU A 28 13.91 -23.31 9.07
N LEU A 29 14.27 -22.08 8.70
CA LEU A 29 13.76 -20.87 9.36
C LEU A 29 12.36 -20.47 8.89
N LYS A 30 11.84 -21.10 7.83
CA LYS A 30 10.49 -20.80 7.34
C LYS A 30 9.44 -21.24 8.35
N THR A 31 8.40 -20.42 8.46
CA THR A 31 7.23 -20.69 9.31
C THR A 31 5.96 -20.54 8.49
N PRO A 32 4.94 -21.40 8.69
CA PRO A 32 3.64 -21.20 8.04
C PRO A 32 3.07 -19.82 8.35
N TRP A 33 2.43 -19.16 7.39
CA TRP A 33 1.95 -17.77 7.53
C TRP A 33 1.07 -17.54 8.76
N ALA A 34 0.17 -18.47 9.05
CA ALA A 34 -0.74 -18.42 10.19
C ALA A 34 -0.07 -18.67 11.56
N SER A 35 1.18 -19.13 11.57
CA SER A 35 1.92 -19.44 12.79
C SER A 35 2.67 -18.21 13.34
N LYS A 36 3.56 -18.42 14.33
CA LYS A 36 4.42 -17.34 14.84
C LYS A 36 5.37 -16.87 13.73
N PRO A 37 5.75 -15.57 13.71
CA PRO A 37 6.73 -15.07 12.75
C PRO A 37 8.02 -15.90 12.77
N PRO A 38 8.72 -16.02 11.63
CA PRO A 38 9.99 -16.70 11.58
C PRO A 38 11.02 -15.97 12.47
N PRO A 39 12.11 -16.64 12.87
CA PRO A 39 13.21 -16.01 13.60
C PRO A 39 14.06 -15.09 12.69
N ILE A 40 13.41 -14.35 11.81
CA ILE A 40 14.00 -13.41 10.85
C ILE A 40 13.42 -12.02 11.15
N HIS A 41 14.30 -11.02 11.21
CA HIS A 41 13.92 -9.63 11.44
C HIS A 41 14.76 -8.73 10.53
N ILE A 42 14.08 -7.96 9.67
CA ILE A 42 14.74 -6.98 8.82
C ILE A 42 14.81 -5.65 9.56
N ILE A 43 16.02 -5.13 9.71
CA ILE A 43 16.27 -3.85 10.35
C ILE A 43 17.00 -2.95 9.35
N GLY A 44 16.61 -1.68 9.27
CA GLY A 44 17.23 -0.75 8.32
C GLY A 44 17.14 0.69 8.76
N ASN A 45 18.30 1.35 8.80
CA ASN A 45 18.38 2.81 8.83
C ASN A 45 18.74 3.32 7.44
N LEU A 46 17.72 3.55 6.61
CA LEU A 46 17.90 3.81 5.17
C LEU A 46 17.74 5.30 4.85
N PRO A 47 18.43 5.81 3.81
CA PRO A 47 18.14 7.13 3.27
C PRO A 47 16.64 7.31 2.96
N PHE A 48 16.09 8.49 3.20
CA PHE A 48 14.63 8.71 3.12
C PHE A 48 14.06 8.53 1.70
N ASN A 49 14.85 8.82 0.68
CA ASN A 49 14.51 8.58 -0.72
C ASN A 49 14.51 7.09 -1.09
N VAL A 50 15.13 6.22 -0.28
CA VAL A 50 15.15 4.77 -0.46
C VAL A 50 14.06 4.10 0.38
N SER A 51 13.92 4.49 1.66
CA SER A 51 12.98 3.83 2.58
C SER A 51 11.52 3.89 2.13
N THR A 52 11.07 5.04 1.62
CA THR A 52 9.68 5.25 1.19
C THR A 52 9.25 4.41 -0.02
N PRO A 53 10.00 4.36 -1.15
CA PRO A 53 9.65 3.44 -2.23
C PRO A 53 9.85 1.97 -1.84
N LEU A 54 10.86 1.68 -1.01
CA LEU A 54 11.14 0.31 -0.57
C LEU A 54 9.99 -0.27 0.27
N ILE A 55 9.42 0.50 1.21
CA ILE A 55 8.29 -0.01 2.01
C ILE A 55 7.06 -0.30 1.15
N ILE A 56 6.77 0.48 0.09
CA ILE A 56 5.65 0.19 -0.82
C ILE A 56 5.90 -1.11 -1.58
N ARG A 57 7.12 -1.32 -2.08
CA ARG A 57 7.49 -2.60 -2.72
C ARG A 57 7.37 -3.77 -1.73
N TRP A 58 7.85 -3.59 -0.51
CA TRP A 58 7.78 -4.62 0.52
C TRP A 58 6.34 -4.91 0.97
N LEU A 59 5.45 -3.92 1.02
CA LEU A 59 4.02 -4.17 1.21
C LEU A 59 3.43 -5.01 0.06
N ARG A 60 3.84 -4.77 -1.18
CA ARG A 60 3.48 -5.65 -2.31
C ARG A 60 4.01 -7.07 -2.10
N ASP A 61 5.27 -7.20 -1.70
CA ASP A 61 5.89 -8.51 -1.45
C ASP A 61 5.24 -9.26 -0.27
N ILE A 62 4.80 -8.54 0.79
CA ILE A 62 3.97 -9.06 1.88
C ILE A 62 2.65 -9.59 1.35
N SER A 63 1.96 -8.82 0.50
CA SER A 63 0.67 -9.20 -0.08
C SER A 63 0.77 -10.48 -0.91
N TYR A 64 1.91 -10.71 -1.57
CA TYR A 64 2.17 -11.90 -2.37
C TYR A 64 2.95 -13.00 -1.63
N GLN A 65 3.32 -12.77 -0.37
CA GLN A 65 4.13 -13.69 0.43
C GLN A 65 5.43 -14.12 -0.27
N ARG A 66 6.13 -13.17 -0.90
CA ARG A 66 7.36 -13.40 -1.67
C ARG A 66 8.57 -12.66 -1.09
N GLY A 67 9.77 -12.87 -1.64
CA GLY A 67 10.99 -12.26 -1.11
C GLY A 67 11.21 -12.69 0.34
N ALA A 68 11.49 -11.75 1.24
CA ALA A 68 11.66 -12.06 2.66
C ALA A 68 10.39 -12.62 3.35
N TRP A 69 9.22 -12.46 2.74
CA TRP A 69 7.95 -12.98 3.25
C TRP A 69 7.62 -14.39 2.76
N SER A 70 8.46 -14.98 1.91
CA SER A 70 8.38 -16.42 1.60
C SER A 70 8.73 -17.28 2.83
N TYR A 71 9.41 -16.70 3.83
CA TYR A 71 9.73 -17.35 5.10
C TYR A 71 8.61 -17.28 6.15
N GLY A 72 7.49 -16.61 5.82
CA GLY A 72 6.39 -16.33 6.75
C GLY A 72 6.30 -14.84 7.07
N ARG A 73 5.69 -14.50 8.22
CA ARG A 73 5.41 -13.11 8.61
C ARG A 73 6.64 -12.37 9.14
N THR A 74 7.72 -12.36 8.37
CA THR A 74 8.99 -11.68 8.67
C THR A 74 8.75 -10.23 9.09
N ARG A 75 9.34 -9.87 10.24
CA ARG A 75 9.14 -8.56 10.88
C ARG A 75 10.10 -7.51 10.33
N LEU A 76 9.66 -6.27 10.33
CA LEU A 76 10.45 -5.11 9.91
C LEU A 76 10.61 -4.12 11.08
N THR A 77 11.78 -3.50 11.20
CA THR A 77 11.99 -2.26 11.95
C THR A 77 12.82 -1.29 11.11
N LEU A 78 12.21 -0.19 10.68
CA LEU A 78 12.82 0.75 9.74
C LEU A 78 12.77 2.18 10.27
N THR A 79 13.67 3.01 9.77
CA THR A 79 13.64 4.45 10.02
C THR A 79 13.00 5.20 8.86
N PHE A 80 12.25 6.25 9.19
CA PHE A 80 11.68 7.19 8.24
C PHE A 80 11.79 8.62 8.79
N GLN A 81 11.59 9.62 7.93
CA GLN A 81 11.32 10.98 8.42
C GLN A 81 10.14 10.95 9.40
N LYS A 82 10.21 11.73 10.48
CA LYS A 82 9.20 11.77 11.54
C LYS A 82 7.77 11.90 11.00
N GLU A 83 7.53 12.81 10.06
CA GLU A 83 6.21 13.02 9.45
C GLU A 83 5.73 11.76 8.71
N VAL A 84 6.60 11.12 7.92
CA VAL A 84 6.28 9.88 7.21
C VAL A 84 5.96 8.75 8.19
N ALA A 85 6.76 8.63 9.26
CA ALA A 85 6.54 7.64 10.32
C ALA A 85 5.19 7.86 11.03
N GLN A 86 4.83 9.11 11.35
CA GLN A 86 3.56 9.47 11.95
C GLN A 86 2.38 9.15 11.03
N ARG A 87 2.51 9.43 9.73
CA ARG A 87 1.50 9.08 8.73
C ARG A 87 1.24 7.59 8.67
N MET A 88 2.27 6.75 8.70
CA MET A 88 2.11 5.29 8.63
C MET A 88 1.22 4.74 9.77
N VAL A 89 1.30 5.33 10.96
CA VAL A 89 0.54 4.91 12.15
C VAL A 89 -0.71 5.75 12.42
N ALA A 90 -1.01 6.71 11.55
CA ALA A 90 -2.10 7.66 11.77
C ALA A 90 -3.45 6.91 11.90
N PRO A 91 -4.20 7.12 13.00
CA PRO A 91 -5.47 6.46 13.22
C PRO A 91 -6.59 7.08 12.36
N ILE A 92 -7.77 6.47 12.41
CA ILE A 92 -8.97 7.01 11.77
C ILE A 92 -9.25 8.45 12.18
N ALA A 93 -9.66 9.27 11.22
CA ALA A 93 -9.97 10.69 11.40
C ALA A 93 -8.79 11.58 11.86
N SER A 94 -7.54 11.08 11.84
CA SER A 94 -6.35 11.90 12.01
C SER A 94 -6.03 12.71 10.74
N ASP A 95 -5.55 13.95 10.91
CA ASP A 95 -5.12 14.81 9.81
C ASP A 95 -3.90 14.28 9.04
N GLU A 96 -3.08 13.45 9.71
CA GLU A 96 -1.94 12.73 9.11
C GLU A 96 -2.36 11.49 8.34
N ARG A 97 -3.63 11.08 8.43
CA ARG A 97 -4.07 9.88 7.74
C ARG A 97 -4.10 10.08 6.24
N CYS A 98 -3.37 9.24 5.53
CA CYS A 98 -3.17 9.34 4.09
C CYS A 98 -3.13 7.96 3.43
N ARG A 99 -2.85 7.93 2.12
CA ARG A 99 -2.68 6.69 1.35
C ARG A 99 -1.69 5.74 2.01
N LEU A 100 -0.55 6.25 2.50
CA LEU A 100 0.49 5.42 3.09
C LEU A 100 0.02 4.75 4.40
N SER A 101 -0.75 5.48 5.23
CA SER A 101 -1.39 4.92 6.43
C SER A 101 -2.19 3.67 6.08
N MET A 102 -3.02 3.78 5.05
CA MET A 102 -3.89 2.72 4.59
C MET A 102 -3.11 1.52 4.06
N MET A 103 -2.14 1.77 3.17
CA MET A 103 -1.30 0.72 2.58
C MET A 103 -0.55 -0.07 3.65
N CYS A 104 0.00 0.59 4.67
CA CYS A 104 0.71 -0.10 5.74
C CYS A 104 -0.26 -0.89 6.65
N GLN A 105 -1.33 -0.24 7.10
CA GLN A 105 -2.22 -0.81 8.13
C GLN A 105 -3.15 -1.91 7.60
N HIS A 106 -3.40 -2.01 6.28
CA HIS A 106 -4.21 -3.11 5.75
C HIS A 106 -3.44 -4.45 5.69
N LEU A 107 -2.10 -4.42 5.67
CA LEU A 107 -1.27 -5.62 5.64
C LEU A 107 -0.54 -5.89 6.96
N CYS A 108 -0.32 -4.87 7.78
CA CYS A 108 0.55 -4.97 8.95
C CYS A 108 -0.09 -4.33 10.18
N ASN A 109 0.27 -4.87 11.35
CA ASN A 109 0.26 -4.08 12.57
C ASN A 109 1.49 -3.16 12.55
N VAL A 110 1.25 -1.85 12.58
CA VAL A 110 2.29 -0.82 12.43
C VAL A 110 2.41 -0.04 13.73
N LYS A 111 3.62 0.11 14.25
CA LYS A 111 3.87 0.83 15.50
C LYS A 111 5.02 1.81 15.35
N LEU A 112 4.79 3.05 15.76
CA LEU A 112 5.84 4.04 15.97
C LEU A 112 6.45 3.75 17.34
N ASN A 113 7.70 3.29 17.37
CA ASN A 113 8.33 2.88 18.62
C ASN A 113 8.86 4.09 19.40
N PHE A 114 9.62 4.95 18.73
CA PHE A 114 10.16 6.19 19.29
C PHE A 114 10.66 7.12 18.17
N ILE A 115 10.99 8.35 18.55
CA ILE A 115 11.59 9.38 17.68
C ILE A 115 13.05 9.60 18.11
N ILE A 116 13.93 9.70 17.13
CA ILE A 116 15.35 10.05 17.29
C ILE A 116 15.53 11.51 16.80
N PRO A 117 16.09 12.40 17.64
CA PRO A 117 16.37 13.78 17.22
C PRO A 117 17.34 13.82 16.02
N GLY A 118 17.02 14.59 14.98
CA GLY A 118 17.86 14.66 13.76
C GLY A 118 19.33 15.05 14.04
N LYS A 119 19.56 15.89 15.06
CA LYS A 119 20.89 16.36 15.47
C LYS A 119 21.91 15.28 15.87
N VAL A 120 21.48 14.02 16.10
CA VAL A 120 22.39 12.92 16.48
C VAL A 120 22.95 12.16 15.28
N PHE A 121 22.46 12.44 14.07
CA PHE A 121 22.95 11.82 12.83
C PHE A 121 24.10 12.63 12.22
N VAL A 122 24.94 11.96 11.41
CA VAL A 122 26.05 12.58 10.69
C VAL A 122 25.99 12.15 9.21
N PRO A 123 25.76 13.08 8.26
CA PRO A 123 25.37 14.47 8.48
C PRO A 123 23.98 14.58 9.12
N ALA A 124 23.72 15.68 9.84
CA ALA A 124 22.44 15.90 10.49
C ALA A 124 21.35 16.21 9.43
N PRO A 125 20.24 15.46 9.38
CA PRO A 125 19.08 15.82 8.58
C PRO A 125 18.35 17.02 9.19
N GLU A 126 17.58 17.72 8.35
CA GLU A 126 16.72 18.84 8.77
C GLU A 126 15.52 18.40 9.62
N VAL A 127 15.22 17.10 9.64
CA VAL A 127 14.05 16.53 10.30
C VAL A 127 14.43 15.40 11.24
N ASP A 128 13.62 15.22 12.28
CA ASP A 128 13.72 14.06 13.18
C ASP A 128 13.41 12.75 12.45
N VAL A 129 13.84 11.64 13.05
CA VAL A 129 13.70 10.29 12.49
C VAL A 129 12.78 9.45 13.36
N GLY A 130 11.74 8.85 12.77
CA GLY A 130 10.87 7.90 13.45
C GLY A 130 11.30 6.47 13.22
N VAL A 131 11.32 5.66 14.29
CA VAL A 131 11.58 4.21 14.22
C VAL A 131 10.26 3.46 14.22
N VAL A 132 9.92 2.82 13.11
CA VAL A 132 8.64 2.15 12.89
C VAL A 132 8.84 0.65 12.76
N SER A 133 8.02 -0.12 13.49
CA SER A 133 7.97 -1.59 13.36
C SER A 133 6.71 -2.02 12.61
N PHE A 134 6.86 -3.08 11.82
CA PHE A 134 5.77 -3.68 11.04
C PHE A 134 5.77 -5.18 11.32
N VAL A 135 4.59 -5.68 11.68
CA VAL A 135 4.34 -7.12 11.80
C VAL A 135 3.22 -7.47 10.81
N PRO A 136 3.49 -8.25 9.75
CA PRO A 136 2.45 -8.69 8.83
C PRO A 136 1.30 -9.37 9.58
N LEU A 137 0.07 -9.05 9.18
CA LEU A 137 -1.14 -9.65 9.71
C LEU A 137 -1.26 -11.10 9.20
N ILE A 138 -1.91 -11.95 10.00
CA ILE A 138 -2.29 -13.29 9.53
C ILE A 138 -3.27 -13.17 8.37
N GLU A 139 -4.31 -12.35 8.55
CA GLU A 139 -5.24 -11.97 7.50
C GLU A 139 -5.13 -10.48 7.21
N PRO A 140 -4.93 -10.07 5.94
CA PRO A 140 -4.98 -8.68 5.60
C PRO A 140 -6.40 -8.14 5.80
N LYS A 141 -6.52 -6.84 6.11
CA LYS A 141 -7.82 -6.17 6.30
C LYS A 141 -8.64 -6.09 5.01
N ILE A 142 -7.95 -6.15 3.87
CA ILE A 142 -8.56 -6.14 2.53
C ILE A 142 -7.94 -7.30 1.75
N LYS A 143 -8.74 -8.30 1.38
CA LYS A 143 -8.30 -9.56 0.72
C LYS A 143 -8.43 -9.47 -0.80
N LEU A 144 -7.78 -8.48 -1.40
CA LEU A 144 -7.80 -8.24 -2.86
C LEU A 144 -6.37 -8.03 -3.40
N PRO A 145 -6.16 -8.15 -4.72
CA PRO A 145 -4.85 -7.90 -5.32
C PRO A 145 -4.27 -6.55 -4.93
N PHE A 146 -2.96 -6.51 -4.65
CA PHE A 146 -2.28 -5.33 -4.14
C PHE A 146 -2.51 -4.09 -5.02
N GLU A 147 -2.41 -4.23 -6.33
CA GLU A 147 -2.54 -3.15 -7.30
C GLU A 147 -3.95 -2.56 -7.31
N LEU A 148 -4.98 -3.39 -7.09
CA LEU A 148 -6.36 -2.93 -7.00
C LEU A 148 -6.56 -2.10 -5.74
N VAL A 149 -6.12 -2.59 -4.58
CA VAL A 149 -6.19 -1.85 -3.32
C VAL A 149 -5.38 -0.55 -3.44
N GLU A 150 -4.17 -0.61 -3.98
CA GLU A 150 -3.33 0.56 -4.18
C GLU A 150 -3.99 1.60 -5.10
N LYS A 151 -4.64 1.15 -6.18
CA LYS A 151 -5.40 2.03 -7.08
C LYS A 151 -6.54 2.71 -6.32
N VAL A 152 -7.41 1.95 -5.66
CA VAL A 152 -8.53 2.52 -4.88
C VAL A 152 -8.02 3.52 -3.85
N MET A 153 -7.02 3.17 -3.04
CA MET A 153 -6.44 4.06 -2.04
C MET A 153 -5.83 5.32 -2.66
N ARG A 154 -5.18 5.22 -3.82
CA ARG A 154 -4.62 6.37 -4.55
C ARG A 154 -5.68 7.37 -4.99
N HIS A 155 -6.81 6.89 -5.47
CA HIS A 155 -7.93 7.74 -5.92
C HIS A 155 -8.70 8.32 -4.73
N VAL A 156 -9.10 7.48 -3.77
CA VAL A 156 -9.88 7.90 -2.61
C VAL A 156 -9.14 8.93 -1.74
N PHE A 157 -7.81 8.79 -1.58
CA PHE A 157 -7.01 9.70 -0.76
C PHE A 157 -6.30 10.82 -1.54
N HIS A 158 -6.52 10.96 -2.85
CA HIS A 158 -5.91 12.06 -3.63
C HIS A 158 -6.34 13.43 -3.10
N HIS A 159 -7.64 13.59 -2.82
CA HIS A 159 -8.22 14.76 -2.18
C HIS A 159 -8.76 14.40 -0.80
N ARG A 160 -7.88 13.94 0.10
CA ARG A 160 -8.28 13.34 1.38
C ARG A 160 -9.24 14.18 2.23
N ASN A 161 -9.13 15.52 2.17
CA ASN A 161 -9.95 16.47 2.93
C ASN A 161 -11.30 16.79 2.27
N LYS A 162 -11.53 16.34 1.03
CA LYS A 162 -12.80 16.49 0.31
C LYS A 162 -13.67 15.26 0.55
N LYS A 163 -14.96 15.40 0.25
CA LYS A 163 -15.96 14.32 0.33
C LYS A 163 -15.48 13.08 -0.43
N CYS A 164 -15.55 11.91 0.18
CA CYS A 164 -15.03 10.65 -0.37
C CYS A 164 -15.56 10.33 -1.77
N ARG A 165 -16.81 10.73 -2.05
CA ARG A 165 -17.44 10.60 -3.37
C ARG A 165 -16.57 11.13 -4.51
N TYR A 166 -15.83 12.23 -4.28
CA TYR A 166 -15.02 12.83 -5.32
C TYR A 166 -13.83 11.94 -5.67
N GLY A 167 -13.19 11.33 -4.66
CA GLY A 167 -12.12 10.37 -4.89
C GLY A 167 -12.62 9.10 -5.58
N ILE A 168 -13.75 8.55 -5.14
CA ILE A 168 -14.33 7.33 -5.73
C ILE A 168 -14.72 7.55 -7.19
N ARG A 169 -15.32 8.70 -7.54
CA ARG A 169 -15.66 9.05 -8.93
C ARG A 169 -14.45 9.06 -9.86
N THR A 170 -13.26 9.40 -9.38
CA THR A 170 -12.05 9.35 -10.22
C THR A 170 -11.59 7.94 -10.59
N LEU A 171 -12.22 6.88 -10.07
CA LEU A 171 -12.01 5.50 -10.53
C LEU A 171 -12.68 5.22 -11.88
N PHE A 172 -13.58 6.11 -12.33
CA PHE A 172 -14.40 5.92 -13.51
C PHE A 172 -14.32 7.13 -14.45
N PRO A 173 -14.50 6.92 -15.76
CA PRO A 173 -14.86 7.98 -16.70
C PRO A 173 -16.04 8.80 -16.20
N LYS A 174 -16.10 10.08 -16.59
CA LYS A 174 -17.17 10.99 -16.15
C LYS A 174 -18.57 10.47 -16.51
N GLU A 175 -18.72 9.87 -17.68
CA GLU A 175 -19.99 9.29 -18.15
C GLU A 175 -20.45 8.11 -17.28
N HIS A 176 -19.53 7.45 -16.59
CA HIS A 176 -19.78 6.27 -15.77
C HIS A 176 -19.69 6.53 -14.26
N TRP A 177 -19.85 7.79 -13.82
CA TRP A 177 -19.88 8.13 -12.40
C TRP A 177 -21.03 7.49 -11.61
N TYR A 178 -22.06 6.97 -12.28
CA TYR A 178 -23.12 6.22 -11.61
C TYR A 178 -22.58 4.96 -10.90
N PHE A 179 -21.50 4.34 -11.39
CA PHE A 179 -20.82 3.25 -10.68
C PHE A 179 -20.22 3.69 -9.33
N ALA A 180 -19.78 4.94 -9.21
CA ALA A 180 -19.31 5.45 -7.93
C ALA A 180 -20.45 5.60 -6.92
N GLU A 181 -21.64 6.00 -7.37
CA GLU A 181 -22.83 6.07 -6.52
C GLU A 181 -23.31 4.67 -6.14
N GLU A 182 -23.27 3.71 -7.07
CA GLU A 182 -23.55 2.30 -6.79
C GLU A 182 -22.62 1.72 -5.71
N ILE A 183 -21.30 2.01 -5.78
CA ILE A 183 -20.35 1.62 -4.73
C ILE A 183 -20.77 2.19 -3.37
N LEU A 184 -21.10 3.49 -3.33
CA LEU A 184 -21.45 4.19 -2.08
C LEU A 184 -22.73 3.62 -1.47
N GLU A 185 -23.75 3.34 -2.29
CA GLU A 185 -25.01 2.74 -1.87
C GLU A 185 -24.82 1.31 -1.37
N LYS A 186 -24.20 0.42 -2.17
CA LYS A 186 -23.96 -0.98 -1.80
C LYS A 186 -23.08 -1.12 -0.56
N SER A 187 -22.15 -0.19 -0.36
CA SER A 187 -21.24 -0.20 0.79
C SER A 187 -21.85 0.49 2.02
N ALA A 188 -23.05 1.08 1.92
CA ALA A 188 -23.69 1.89 2.95
C ALA A 188 -22.79 3.02 3.49
N ILE A 189 -22.04 3.68 2.59
CA ILE A 189 -21.06 4.71 2.95
C ILE A 189 -21.68 6.10 2.77
N ASN A 190 -21.54 6.95 3.79
CA ASN A 190 -21.99 8.32 3.69
C ASN A 190 -21.12 9.12 2.68
N PRO A 191 -21.67 9.60 1.55
CA PRO A 191 -20.89 10.19 0.47
C PRO A 191 -20.35 11.60 0.78
N ILE A 192 -20.74 12.22 1.90
CA ILE A 192 -20.22 13.54 2.30
C ILE A 192 -19.04 13.46 3.28
N VAL A 193 -18.68 12.29 3.80
CA VAL A 193 -17.57 12.21 4.76
C VAL A 193 -16.24 12.48 4.04
N PRO A 194 -15.31 13.23 4.64
CA PRO A 194 -13.95 13.33 4.12
C PRO A 194 -13.27 11.96 4.07
N SER A 195 -12.47 11.69 3.03
CA SER A 195 -11.84 10.37 2.84
C SER A 195 -10.99 9.91 4.03
N TYR A 196 -10.31 10.83 4.73
CA TYR A 196 -9.49 10.47 5.89
C TYR A 196 -10.30 9.92 7.09
N LYS A 197 -11.62 10.09 7.08
CA LYS A 197 -12.54 9.53 8.08
C LYS A 197 -13.04 8.12 7.74
N LEU A 198 -12.83 7.62 6.52
CA LEU A 198 -13.26 6.27 6.15
C LEU A 198 -12.51 5.20 6.95
N SER A 199 -13.23 4.29 7.57
CA SER A 199 -12.68 3.14 8.28
C SER A 199 -12.03 2.13 7.33
N MET A 200 -11.23 1.21 7.89
CA MET A 200 -10.69 0.08 7.11
C MET A 200 -11.81 -0.79 6.54
N GLU A 201 -12.91 -0.97 7.27
CA GLU A 201 -14.05 -1.78 6.84
C GLU A 201 -14.80 -1.11 5.68
N GLU A 202 -15.00 0.21 5.73
CA GLU A 202 -15.61 0.95 4.61
C GLU A 202 -14.72 0.89 3.36
N LEU A 203 -13.40 1.00 3.54
CA LEU A 203 -12.47 0.90 2.42
C LEU A 203 -12.39 -0.52 1.86
N ASP A 204 -12.53 -1.55 2.69
CA ASP A 204 -12.67 -2.93 2.24
C ASP A 204 -13.90 -3.11 1.35
N LYS A 205 -15.06 -2.58 1.78
CA LYS A 205 -16.31 -2.60 0.99
C LYS A 205 -16.16 -1.86 -0.33
N ILE A 206 -15.53 -0.67 -0.34
CA ILE A 206 -15.23 0.08 -1.58
C ILE A 206 -14.36 -0.76 -2.52
N CYS A 207 -13.30 -1.39 -2.01
CA CYS A 207 -12.41 -2.20 -2.84
C CYS A 207 -13.14 -3.39 -3.48
N HIS A 208 -13.98 -4.09 -2.70
CA HIS A 208 -14.75 -5.23 -3.22
C HIS A 208 -15.79 -4.79 -4.24
N ALA A 209 -16.56 -3.74 -3.96
CA ALA A 209 -17.55 -3.23 -4.91
C ALA A 209 -16.89 -2.75 -6.22
N TYR A 210 -15.74 -2.07 -6.14
CA TYR A 210 -14.97 -1.69 -7.33
C TYR A 210 -14.43 -2.90 -8.10
N ASN A 211 -13.95 -3.93 -7.39
CA ASN A 211 -13.48 -5.17 -8.00
C ASN A 211 -14.59 -5.90 -8.74
N ASP A 212 -15.80 -5.94 -8.19
CA ASP A 212 -16.95 -6.58 -8.84
C ASP A 212 -17.34 -5.85 -10.12
N ILE A 213 -17.37 -4.51 -10.10
CA ILE A 213 -17.59 -3.70 -11.32
C ILE A 213 -16.50 -3.95 -12.36
N CYS A 214 -15.22 -4.06 -11.95
CA CYS A 214 -14.13 -4.36 -12.90
C CYS A 214 -14.25 -5.74 -13.56
N LYS A 215 -14.91 -6.71 -12.91
CA LYS A 215 -15.13 -8.04 -13.49
C LYS A 215 -16.27 -8.05 -14.50
N THR A 216 -17.30 -7.22 -14.27
CA THR A 216 -18.47 -7.15 -15.14
C THR A 216 -18.24 -6.19 -16.30
N VAL A 217 -17.48 -5.12 -16.09
CA VAL A 217 -17.25 -4.05 -17.07
C VAL A 217 -15.79 -4.04 -17.54
N PRO A 218 -15.51 -4.60 -18.74
CA PRO A 218 -14.16 -4.61 -19.32
C PRO A 218 -13.59 -3.19 -19.45
N GLY A 219 -12.27 -3.06 -19.21
CA GLY A 219 -11.55 -1.80 -19.42
C GLY A 219 -11.52 -0.84 -18.21
N ILE A 220 -12.50 -0.89 -17.28
CA ILE A 220 -12.54 0.00 -16.10
C ILE A 220 -11.26 -0.12 -15.25
N ILE A 221 -10.76 -1.34 -15.06
CA ILE A 221 -9.54 -1.57 -14.28
C ILE A 221 -8.31 -0.84 -14.87
N SER A 222 -8.32 -0.58 -16.17
CA SER A 222 -7.24 0.12 -16.89
C SER A 222 -7.43 1.63 -17.01
N TYR A 223 -8.58 2.17 -16.61
CA TYR A 223 -8.81 3.62 -16.59
C TYR A 223 -7.88 4.33 -15.60
N ASP A 224 -7.23 5.41 -16.03
CA ASP A 224 -6.42 6.26 -15.15
C ASP A 224 -6.81 7.73 -15.32
N TYR A 225 -7.45 8.28 -14.29
CA TYR A 225 -7.84 9.70 -14.23
C TYR A 225 -6.65 10.67 -14.34
N ARG A 226 -5.42 10.23 -14.05
CA ARG A 226 -4.20 11.05 -14.13
C ARG A 226 -3.45 10.91 -15.45
N ALA A 227 -3.88 10.01 -16.34
CA ALA A 227 -3.32 9.92 -17.69
C ALA A 227 -3.53 11.25 -18.45
N THR A 228 -2.76 11.43 -19.52
CA THR A 228 -2.89 12.65 -20.34
C THR A 228 -4.31 12.79 -20.89
N PRO A 229 -4.78 14.00 -21.20
CA PRO A 229 -6.12 14.18 -21.78
C PRO A 229 -6.38 13.30 -23.00
N VAL A 230 -5.37 13.11 -23.86
CA VAL A 230 -5.49 12.26 -25.05
C VAL A 230 -5.66 10.79 -24.67
N GLU A 231 -4.80 10.26 -23.80
CA GLU A 231 -4.91 8.86 -23.33
C GLU A 231 -6.23 8.59 -22.61
N ARG A 232 -6.72 9.56 -21.82
CA ARG A 232 -8.04 9.45 -21.16
C ARG A 232 -9.15 9.35 -22.18
N ILE A 233 -9.22 10.26 -23.16
CA ILE A 233 -10.27 10.24 -24.19
C ILE A 233 -10.30 8.90 -24.93
N VAL A 234 -9.13 8.39 -25.33
CA VAL A 234 -9.02 7.08 -26.01
C VAL A 234 -9.56 5.97 -25.12
N LYS A 235 -9.15 5.93 -23.85
CA LYS A 235 -9.59 4.89 -22.91
C LYS A 235 -11.07 5.01 -22.55
N GLU A 236 -11.61 6.23 -22.45
CA GLU A 236 -13.03 6.49 -22.22
C GLU A 236 -13.88 5.95 -23.39
N GLN A 237 -13.49 6.23 -24.64
CA GLN A 237 -14.16 5.71 -25.84
C GLN A 237 -14.12 4.17 -25.92
N GLU A 238 -12.98 3.56 -25.56
CA GLU A 238 -12.83 2.10 -25.50
C GLU A 238 -13.80 1.49 -24.47
N ILE A 239 -13.85 2.05 -23.26
CA ILE A 239 -14.73 1.59 -22.18
C ILE A 239 -16.21 1.73 -22.58
N THR A 240 -16.61 2.90 -23.10
CA THR A 240 -18.00 3.13 -23.53
C THR A 240 -18.40 2.14 -24.61
N SER A 241 -17.51 1.86 -25.58
CA SER A 241 -17.77 0.89 -26.64
C SER A 241 -17.94 -0.54 -26.11
N LEU A 242 -17.13 -0.94 -25.13
CA LEU A 242 -17.21 -2.25 -24.49
C LEU A 242 -18.50 -2.44 -23.69
N ILE A 243 -18.95 -1.41 -22.98
CA ILE A 243 -20.22 -1.42 -22.23
C ILE A 243 -21.41 -1.58 -23.19
N LEU A 244 -21.46 -0.77 -24.24
CA LEU A 244 -22.54 -0.84 -25.25
C LEU A 244 -22.60 -2.22 -25.92
N ALA A 245 -21.45 -2.85 -26.18
CA ALA A 245 -21.40 -4.19 -26.74
C ALA A 245 -21.95 -5.28 -25.81
N GLN A 246 -21.93 -5.08 -24.49
CA GLN A 246 -22.51 -6.02 -23.52
C GLN A 246 -24.03 -5.88 -23.41
N ASP A 247 -24.58 -4.67 -23.58
CA ASP A 247 -26.03 -4.43 -23.54
C ASP A 247 -26.77 -4.97 -24.79
N HIS A 248 -26.03 -5.40 -25.81
CA HIS A 248 -26.54 -5.96 -27.07
C HIS A 248 -26.47 -7.49 -27.16
N ILE A 249 -26.15 -8.19 -26.07
CA ILE A 249 -26.08 -9.67 -25.97
C ILE A 249 -27.12 -10.15 -24.95
#